data_AF-A0A518DET2-F1
#
_entry.id   AF-A0A518DET2-F1
#
_cell.length_a   1.000
_cell.length_b   1.000
_cell.length_c   1.000
_cell.angle_alpha   90.00
_cell.angle_beta   90.00
_cell.angle_gamma   90.00
#
_symmetry.space_group_name_H-M   'P 1'
#
loop_
_entity.id
_entity.type
_entity.pdbx_description
1 polymer ?
#
loop_
_entity_poly.entity_id
_entity_poly.type
_entity_poly.pdbx_seq_one_letter_code
_entity_poly.pdbx_strand_id
1 'polypeptide(L)'
;MTHLRQRRRSGSILLVVLVVVSLLTLTGMAFFDWSFTQRRASDAYTRGTQARLLAESGIDFAQVQAAKTLDLQQQAGGLYNNPAMFQGMLVLDSDAAELRGRFAIVAPALENGLWNGLRFGLENESARLNLNTVLLADKQMEGQSRVLLMALPGMTESIADAILDFIDEDDEPRDFGAEASYYSALTPSYAPPNGPLESVDQLLLVRDVTPELLYGWDRNRNFVIDGAEGALPAPLGVDNSDGSMSLGWNAYLTLASAEKNLRADGTPKIDVNMEDLQVLYDQLEPLLGAEQANFIIAFRQGGPDTTDLEAEAAGAAGAAGGAGTSDGPTDVSDTVGEEGEAATTQSKTAAEVQIDYEQPGSETIGSLLDLVGVNTRVVEEGSTQRVVVVTPFPNDPAALSQSLPLLMDNLTASGQAVVPGRLNVNQCPRQLLEGLPGMDPSLVEQILGARDFEVLAERPDRKYETWLLTEGILTLEQMKLLMPLATGGGDVYRAQVVGYFDAGGAQCRLEAVIDLSGLMPNLARVRNLTALGQGFDPAVLGVQPDEP
;
A
#
# COMPACT_ATOMS: atom_id res chain seq x y z
N MET A 1 55.95 25.11 -99.62
CA MET A 1 55.49 23.91 -98.88
C MET A 1 55.28 24.28 -97.43
N THR A 2 54.02 24.37 -97.03
CA THR A 2 53.54 24.86 -95.74
C THR A 2 53.56 23.71 -94.73
N HIS A 3 54.44 23.77 -93.72
CA HIS A 3 54.43 22.82 -92.61
C HIS A 3 53.60 23.39 -91.44
N LEU A 4 52.44 22.81 -91.19
CA LEU A 4 51.57 23.09 -90.06
C LEU A 4 52.26 22.70 -88.74
N ARG A 5 52.42 23.65 -87.83
CA ARG A 5 52.93 23.45 -86.47
C ARG A 5 51.82 22.83 -85.60
N GLN A 6 51.90 21.53 -85.32
CA GLN A 6 51.02 20.88 -84.34
C GLN A 6 51.32 21.41 -82.93
N ARG A 7 50.39 22.18 -82.35
CA ARG A 7 50.39 22.49 -80.90
C ARG A 7 50.14 21.20 -80.13
N ARG A 8 51.12 20.72 -79.36
CA ARG A 8 50.90 19.71 -78.32
C ARG A 8 49.92 20.27 -77.29
N ARG A 9 48.69 19.75 -77.25
CA ARG A 9 47.73 20.01 -76.17
C ARG A 9 48.18 19.20 -74.94
N SER A 10 48.52 19.88 -73.86
CA SER A 10 48.83 19.29 -72.56
C SER A 10 47.56 18.69 -71.95
N GLY A 11 47.54 17.38 -71.73
CA GLY A 11 46.39 16.63 -71.20
C GLY A 11 46.18 16.80 -69.69
N SER A 12 45.73 17.97 -69.24
CA SER A 12 45.41 18.26 -67.83
C SER A 12 43.92 18.08 -67.47
N ILE A 13 43.04 17.96 -68.47
CA ILE A 13 41.57 17.92 -68.28
C ILE A 13 41.14 16.63 -67.56
N LEU A 14 41.77 15.49 -67.85
CA LEU A 14 41.43 14.21 -67.22
C LEU A 14 41.66 14.22 -65.71
N LEU A 15 42.77 14.82 -65.25
CA LEU A 15 43.08 14.93 -63.82
C LEU A 15 42.09 15.85 -63.09
N VAL A 16 41.73 16.98 -63.70
CA VAL A 16 40.72 17.89 -63.15
C VAL A 16 39.35 17.20 -63.07
N VAL A 17 38.95 16.48 -64.12
CA VAL A 17 37.69 15.72 -64.13
C VAL A 17 37.69 14.63 -63.06
N LEU A 18 38.79 13.89 -62.90
CA LEU A 18 38.89 12.84 -61.88
C LEU A 18 38.80 13.43 -60.47
N VAL A 19 39.48 14.55 -60.20
CA VAL A 19 39.37 15.26 -58.91
C VAL A 19 37.94 15.75 -58.68
N VAL A 20 37.31 16.38 -59.67
CA VAL A 20 35.91 16.86 -59.56
C VAL A 20 34.96 15.69 -59.31
N VAL A 21 35.08 14.59 -60.06
CA VAL A 21 34.26 13.40 -59.85
C VAL A 21 34.51 12.82 -58.45
N SER A 22 35.77 12.74 -57.99
CA SER A 22 36.09 12.25 -56.66
C SER A 22 35.47 13.09 -55.54
N LEU A 23 35.53 14.43 -55.67
CA LEU A 23 34.91 15.36 -54.72
C LEU A 23 33.39 15.26 -54.75
N LEU A 24 32.78 15.12 -55.93
CA LEU A 24 31.35 14.91 -56.07
C LEU A 24 30.91 13.57 -55.46
N THR A 25 31.70 12.50 -55.62
CA THR A 25 31.39 11.21 -54.99
C THR A 25 31.50 11.26 -53.47
N LEU A 26 32.53 11.93 -52.93
CA LEU A 26 32.67 12.12 -51.48
C LEU A 26 31.54 12.97 -50.90
N THR A 27 31.18 14.06 -51.59
CA THR A 27 30.06 14.91 -51.19
C THR A 27 28.74 14.17 -51.26
N GLY A 28 28.52 13.38 -52.32
CA GLY A 28 27.33 12.54 -52.47
C GLY A 28 27.22 11.47 -51.38
N MET A 29 28.34 10.82 -51.03
CA MET A 29 28.39 9.84 -49.93
C MET A 29 28.10 10.50 -48.58
N ALA A 30 28.74 11.63 -48.27
CA ALA A 30 28.50 12.36 -47.03
C ALA A 30 27.04 12.84 -46.92
N PHE A 31 26.45 13.32 -48.02
CA PHE A 31 25.04 13.71 -48.06
C PHE A 31 24.11 12.51 -47.85
N PHE A 32 24.43 11.35 -48.44
CA PHE A 32 23.67 10.12 -48.26
C PHE A 32 23.70 9.66 -46.79
N ASP A 33 24.89 9.57 -46.18
CA ASP A 33 25.05 9.16 -44.78
C ASP A 33 24.35 10.12 -43.82
N TRP A 34 24.45 11.43 -44.07
CA TRP A 34 23.73 12.43 -43.29
C TRP A 34 22.21 12.28 -43.43
N SER A 35 21.69 12.13 -44.65
CA SER A 35 20.24 11.99 -44.90
C SER A 35 19.66 10.74 -44.27
N PHE A 36 20.36 9.60 -44.37
CA PHE A 36 19.91 8.34 -43.76
C PHE A 36 19.95 8.40 -42.23
N THR A 37 21.00 9.01 -41.66
CA THR A 37 21.09 9.23 -40.22
C THR A 37 19.95 10.14 -39.73
N GLN A 38 19.68 11.24 -40.43
CA GLN A 38 18.59 12.16 -40.11
C GLN A 38 17.22 11.49 -40.20
N ARG A 39 16.97 10.69 -41.26
CA ARG A 39 15.73 9.93 -41.40
C ARG A 39 15.55 8.94 -40.25
N ARG A 40 16.58 8.13 -39.93
CA ARG A 40 16.53 7.17 -38.82
C ARG A 40 16.31 7.85 -37.47
N ALA A 41 16.94 9.00 -37.24
CA ALA A 41 16.74 9.78 -36.02
C ALA A 41 15.30 10.32 -35.92
N SER A 42 14.74 10.84 -37.02
CA SER A 42 13.36 11.31 -37.09
C SER A 42 12.35 10.17 -36.85
N ASP A 43 12.59 9.01 -37.48
CA ASP A 43 11.74 7.84 -37.32
C ASP A 43 11.79 7.32 -35.87
N ALA A 44 12.98 7.23 -35.28
CA ALA A 44 13.17 6.82 -33.88
C ALA A 44 12.51 7.79 -32.89
N TYR A 45 12.64 9.10 -33.12
CA TYR A 45 12.00 10.12 -32.28
C TYR A 45 10.47 10.06 -32.37
N THR A 46 9.93 9.89 -33.58
CA THR A 46 8.49 9.76 -33.80
C THR A 46 7.95 8.51 -33.12
N ARG A 47 8.61 7.35 -33.33
CA ARG A 47 8.22 6.09 -32.68
C ARG A 47 8.33 6.17 -31.16
N GLY A 48 9.37 6.81 -30.62
CA GLY A 48 9.52 7.02 -29.18
C GLY A 48 8.39 7.88 -28.59
N THR A 49 7.98 8.93 -29.30
CA THR A 49 6.85 9.78 -28.90
C THR A 49 5.53 9.00 -28.96
N GLN A 50 5.30 8.21 -30.01
CA GLN A 50 4.12 7.35 -30.11
C GLN A 50 4.09 6.29 -29.01
N ALA A 51 5.20 5.61 -28.73
CA ALA A 51 5.31 4.65 -27.64
C ALA A 51 4.98 5.28 -26.28
N ARG A 52 5.39 6.54 -26.06
CA ARG A 52 5.00 7.29 -24.87
C ARG A 52 3.50 7.56 -24.81
N LEU A 53 2.88 7.99 -25.91
CA LEU A 53 1.42 8.21 -25.96
C LEU A 53 0.63 6.91 -25.74
N LEU A 54 1.14 5.77 -26.22
CA LEU A 54 0.56 4.45 -25.94
C LEU A 54 0.61 4.15 -24.43
N ALA A 55 1.74 4.42 -23.77
CA ALA A 55 1.87 4.26 -22.33
C ALA A 55 0.96 5.23 -21.54
N GLU A 56 0.87 6.49 -21.95
CA GLU A 56 -0.04 7.48 -21.34
C GLU A 56 -1.51 7.05 -21.49
N SER A 57 -1.90 6.47 -22.63
CA SER A 57 -3.24 5.90 -22.83
C SER A 57 -3.56 4.78 -21.84
N GLY A 58 -2.56 3.97 -21.47
CA GLY A 58 -2.74 2.93 -20.45
C GLY A 58 -2.87 3.49 -19.03
N ILE A 59 -2.27 4.64 -18.73
CA ILE A 59 -2.48 5.35 -17.44
C ILE A 59 -3.93 5.83 -17.35
N ASP A 60 -4.41 6.52 -18.38
CA ASP A 60 -5.80 7.01 -18.43
C ASP A 60 -6.79 5.85 -18.33
N PHE A 61 -6.49 4.73 -19.01
CA PHE A 61 -7.28 3.50 -18.89
C PHE A 61 -7.31 2.98 -17.45
N ALA A 62 -6.16 2.87 -16.78
CA ALA A 62 -6.07 2.43 -15.38
C ALA A 62 -6.89 3.31 -14.44
N GLN A 63 -6.85 4.64 -14.61
CA GLN A 63 -7.65 5.57 -13.81
C GLN A 63 -9.14 5.29 -13.93
N VAL A 64 -9.64 5.09 -15.16
CA VAL A 64 -11.05 4.79 -15.40
C VAL A 64 -11.45 3.45 -14.80
N GLN A 65 -10.61 2.41 -14.92
CA GLN A 65 -10.92 1.10 -14.33
C GLN A 65 -10.94 1.16 -12.80
N ALA A 66 -9.96 1.83 -12.20
CA ALA A 66 -9.84 1.94 -10.75
C ALA A 66 -10.94 2.82 -10.13
N ALA A 67 -11.46 3.81 -10.86
CA ALA A 67 -12.56 4.67 -10.40
C ALA A 67 -13.95 4.00 -10.41
N LYS A 68 -14.10 2.81 -11.02
CA LYS A 68 -15.38 2.08 -11.03
C LYS A 68 -15.77 1.60 -9.63
N THR A 69 -17.06 1.36 -9.41
CA THR A 69 -17.54 0.68 -8.20
C THR A 69 -17.00 -0.75 -8.13
N LEU A 70 -16.88 -1.30 -6.91
CA LEU A 70 -16.36 -2.64 -6.69
C LEU A 70 -17.08 -3.70 -7.53
N ASP A 71 -18.41 -3.64 -7.61
CA ASP A 71 -19.21 -4.58 -8.41
C ASP A 71 -18.81 -4.56 -9.90
N LEU A 72 -18.59 -3.36 -10.46
CA LEU A 72 -18.18 -3.20 -11.85
C LEU A 72 -16.74 -3.65 -12.08
N GLN A 73 -15.86 -3.46 -11.09
CA GLN A 73 -14.49 -3.98 -11.14
C GLN A 73 -14.49 -5.51 -11.13
N GLN A 74 -15.26 -6.14 -10.24
CA GLN A 74 -15.40 -7.59 -10.15
C GLN A 74 -15.98 -8.19 -11.43
N GLN A 75 -17.05 -7.60 -11.99
CA GLN A 75 -17.64 -8.04 -13.26
C GLN A 75 -16.64 -7.94 -14.42
N ALA A 76 -15.68 -7.02 -14.34
CA ALA A 76 -14.64 -6.85 -15.33
C ALA A 76 -13.41 -7.75 -15.09
N GLY A 77 -13.41 -8.56 -14.04
CA GLY A 77 -12.34 -9.52 -13.71
C GLY A 77 -11.28 -9.00 -12.72
N GLY A 78 -11.57 -7.91 -12.00
CA GLY A 78 -10.66 -7.36 -10.99
C GLY A 78 -9.56 -6.45 -11.54
N LEU A 79 -8.84 -5.81 -10.62
CA LEU A 79 -7.73 -4.90 -10.88
C LEU A 79 -6.37 -5.53 -10.55
N TYR A 80 -6.31 -6.55 -9.70
CA TYR A 80 -5.05 -7.11 -9.20
C TYR A 80 -4.35 -7.98 -10.26
N ASN A 81 -5.01 -9.01 -10.80
CA ASN A 81 -4.40 -9.85 -11.82
C ASN A 81 -5.40 -10.20 -12.91
N ASN A 82 -5.44 -9.36 -13.95
CA ASN A 82 -6.37 -9.48 -15.06
C ASN A 82 -5.65 -9.30 -16.40
N PRO A 83 -4.98 -10.36 -16.91
CA PRO A 83 -4.29 -10.30 -18.20
C PRO A 83 -5.22 -9.95 -19.37
N ALA A 84 -6.49 -10.35 -19.32
CA ALA A 84 -7.46 -10.03 -20.37
C ALA A 84 -7.72 -8.52 -20.51
N MET A 85 -7.55 -7.75 -19.43
CA MET A 85 -7.74 -6.29 -19.40
C MET A 85 -6.43 -5.50 -19.50
N PHE A 86 -5.32 -6.08 -19.05
CA PHE A 86 -4.06 -5.35 -18.84
C PHE A 86 -2.89 -5.86 -19.67
N GLN A 87 -3.03 -6.94 -20.45
CA GLN A 87 -1.98 -7.48 -21.30
C GLN A 87 -2.30 -7.22 -22.79
N GLY A 88 -1.35 -6.62 -23.51
CA GLY A 88 -1.43 -6.50 -24.97
C GLY A 88 -2.58 -5.66 -25.52
N MET A 89 -3.00 -4.63 -24.78
CA MET A 89 -4.15 -3.80 -25.14
C MET A 89 -3.87 -2.98 -26.40
N LEU A 90 -4.67 -3.23 -27.44
CA LEU A 90 -4.54 -2.57 -28.74
C LEU A 90 -5.06 -1.13 -28.70
N VAL A 91 -4.25 -0.18 -29.15
CA VAL A 91 -4.61 1.24 -29.27
C VAL A 91 -4.56 1.69 -30.72
N LEU A 92 -3.47 1.35 -31.42
CA LEU A 92 -3.28 1.66 -32.83
C LEU A 92 -3.37 0.37 -33.62
N ASP A 93 -4.45 0.20 -34.38
CA ASP A 93 -4.64 -0.93 -35.27
C ASP A 93 -4.06 -0.63 -36.66
N SER A 94 -3.28 -1.57 -37.18
CA SER A 94 -2.63 -1.48 -38.48
C SER A 94 -2.33 -2.87 -39.03
N ASP A 95 -2.35 -3.03 -40.35
CA ASP A 95 -1.91 -4.25 -41.03
C ASP A 95 -0.40 -4.48 -40.87
N ALA A 96 0.38 -3.42 -40.68
CA ALA A 96 1.82 -3.50 -40.47
C ALA A 96 2.14 -3.60 -38.98
N ALA A 97 2.79 -4.69 -38.55
CA ALA A 97 3.22 -4.90 -37.16
C ALA A 97 4.10 -3.77 -36.61
N GLU A 98 4.84 -3.07 -37.48
CA GLU A 98 5.66 -1.90 -37.10
C GLU A 98 4.85 -0.66 -36.71
N LEU A 99 3.57 -0.61 -37.10
CA LEU A 99 2.66 0.51 -36.84
C LEU A 99 1.52 0.13 -35.90
N ARG A 100 1.40 -1.17 -35.57
CA ARG A 100 0.42 -1.67 -34.60
C ARG A 100 0.94 -1.42 -33.18
N GLY A 101 0.26 -0.55 -32.46
CA GLY A 101 0.68 -0.05 -31.15
C GLY A 101 -0.21 -0.54 -30.02
N ARG A 102 0.43 -0.97 -28.93
CA ARG A 102 -0.23 -1.53 -27.75
C ARG A 102 0.29 -0.90 -26.46
N PHE A 103 -0.44 -1.14 -25.37
CA PHE A 103 0.10 -1.02 -24.03
C PHE A 103 -0.14 -2.28 -23.20
N ALA A 104 0.66 -2.46 -22.16
CA ALA A 104 0.41 -3.42 -21.09
C ALA A 104 0.63 -2.75 -19.73
N ILE A 105 -0.09 -3.18 -18.70
CA ILE A 105 0.09 -2.74 -17.32
C ILE A 105 0.61 -3.90 -16.51
N VAL A 106 1.80 -3.73 -15.94
CA VAL A 106 2.54 -4.77 -15.22
C VAL A 106 2.74 -4.38 -13.77
N ALA A 107 2.79 -5.40 -12.91
CA ALA A 107 3.06 -5.28 -11.50
C ALA A 107 3.80 -6.54 -11.00
N PRO A 108 4.55 -6.46 -9.89
CA PRO A 108 5.18 -7.64 -9.32
C PRO A 108 4.11 -8.59 -8.75
N ALA A 109 4.33 -9.89 -8.93
CA ALA A 109 3.45 -10.92 -8.39
C ALA A 109 3.94 -11.38 -7.01
N LEU A 110 2.98 -11.69 -6.13
CA LEU A 110 3.24 -12.22 -4.79
C LEU A 110 2.77 -13.67 -4.74
N GLU A 111 3.66 -14.56 -4.32
CA GLU A 111 3.37 -15.97 -4.05
C GLU A 111 3.81 -16.28 -2.61
N ASN A 112 2.89 -16.77 -1.78
CA ASN A 112 3.14 -17.03 -0.35
C ASN A 112 3.77 -15.85 0.42
N GLY A 113 3.39 -14.61 0.03
CA GLY A 113 3.89 -13.37 0.61
C GLY A 113 5.26 -12.92 0.12
N LEU A 114 5.88 -13.65 -0.82
CA LEU A 114 7.19 -13.33 -1.40
C LEU A 114 7.03 -12.89 -2.85
N TRP A 115 7.88 -11.95 -3.28
CA TRP A 115 7.89 -11.49 -4.67
C TRP A 115 8.36 -12.61 -5.60
N ASN A 116 7.51 -13.00 -6.54
CA ASN A 116 7.84 -14.02 -7.54
C ASN A 116 7.17 -13.72 -8.90
N GLY A 117 7.98 -13.31 -9.88
CA GLY A 117 7.55 -12.99 -11.23
C GLY A 117 6.71 -11.72 -11.37
N LEU A 118 6.04 -11.62 -12.51
CA LEU A 118 5.20 -10.49 -12.91
C LEU A 118 3.74 -10.92 -13.09
N ARG A 119 2.83 -9.98 -12.92
CA ARG A 119 1.39 -10.08 -13.21
C ARG A 119 0.91 -8.87 -14.00
N PHE A 120 -0.31 -8.95 -14.53
CA PHE A 120 -0.92 -7.86 -15.29
C PHE A 120 -2.06 -7.24 -14.49
N GLY A 121 -1.87 -6.00 -14.03
CA GLY A 121 -2.83 -5.31 -13.18
C GLY A 121 -2.20 -4.18 -12.36
N LEU A 122 -2.96 -3.67 -11.40
CA LEU A 122 -2.58 -2.57 -10.51
C LEU A 122 -2.03 -3.10 -9.19
N GLU A 123 -1.16 -2.33 -8.57
CA GLU A 123 -0.66 -2.58 -7.21
C GLU A 123 -1.27 -1.55 -6.26
N ASN A 124 -1.80 -1.98 -5.11
CA ASN A 124 -2.28 -1.04 -4.10
C ASN A 124 -1.07 -0.44 -3.35
N GLU A 125 -0.97 0.88 -3.29
CA GLU A 125 0.11 1.54 -2.55
C GLU A 125 0.02 1.30 -1.04
N SER A 126 -1.18 1.07 -0.50
CA SER A 126 -1.34 0.64 0.90
C SER A 126 -0.75 -0.74 1.16
N ALA A 127 -0.44 -1.55 0.14
CA ALA A 127 0.31 -2.81 0.33
C ALA A 127 1.79 -2.57 0.70
N ARG A 128 2.25 -1.32 0.64
CA ARG A 128 3.62 -0.89 0.97
C ARG A 128 3.59 0.06 2.16
N LEU A 129 4.68 0.07 2.93
CA LEU A 129 4.85 0.93 4.08
C LEU A 129 5.05 2.37 3.64
N ASN A 130 4.21 3.28 4.13
CA ASN A 130 4.29 4.70 3.80
C ASN A 130 5.23 5.43 4.75
N LEU A 131 6.35 5.91 4.21
CA LEU A 131 7.40 6.59 4.98
C LEU A 131 6.93 7.91 5.58
N ASN A 132 6.05 8.64 4.88
CA ASN A 132 5.57 9.95 5.34
C ASN A 132 4.56 9.85 6.49
N THR A 133 4.09 8.64 6.80
CA THR A 133 3.13 8.38 7.88
C THR A 133 3.67 7.41 8.92
N VAL A 134 4.88 6.86 8.73
CA VAL A 134 5.41 5.79 9.59
C VAL A 134 5.51 6.23 11.05
N LEU A 135 5.86 7.50 11.30
CA LEU A 135 5.95 8.11 12.64
C LEU A 135 4.61 8.14 13.39
N LEU A 136 3.46 7.98 12.70
CA LEU A 136 2.18 7.83 13.38
C LEU A 136 2.09 6.53 14.18
N ALA A 137 2.91 5.52 13.85
CA ALA A 137 2.97 4.28 14.60
C ALA A 137 3.51 4.47 16.02
N ASP A 138 4.47 5.40 16.22
CA ASP A 138 5.00 5.71 17.56
C ASP A 138 3.95 6.32 18.50
N LYS A 139 2.91 6.95 17.94
CA LYS A 139 1.77 7.44 18.74
C LYS A 139 0.90 6.32 19.29
N GLN A 140 0.93 5.15 18.66
CA GLN A 140 0.17 3.97 19.10
C GLN A 140 0.99 3.14 20.07
N MET A 141 2.26 2.90 19.74
CA MET A 141 3.19 2.16 20.57
C MET A 141 4.59 2.72 20.37
N GLU A 142 5.22 3.14 21.47
CA GLU A 142 6.55 3.73 21.44
C GLU A 142 7.57 2.80 20.76
N GLY A 143 8.29 3.32 19.77
CA GLY A 143 9.30 2.58 19.00
C GLY A 143 8.75 1.69 17.89
N GLN A 144 7.43 1.66 17.64
CA GLN A 144 6.82 0.83 16.62
C GLN A 144 7.27 1.22 15.19
N SER A 145 7.58 2.50 14.94
CA SER A 145 8.07 2.95 13.63
C SER A 145 9.39 2.27 13.25
N ARG A 146 10.29 2.12 14.23
CA ARG A 146 11.54 1.38 14.06
C ARG A 146 11.29 -0.09 13.79
N VAL A 147 10.38 -0.73 14.53
CA VAL A 147 10.02 -2.15 14.34
C VAL A 147 9.50 -2.40 12.93
N LEU A 148 8.64 -1.53 12.41
CA LEU A 148 8.12 -1.64 11.04
C LEU A 148 9.23 -1.56 9.98
N LEU A 149 10.19 -0.65 10.15
CA LEU A 149 11.34 -0.54 9.25
C LEU A 149 12.29 -1.73 9.37
N MET A 150 12.51 -2.23 10.59
CA MET A 150 13.38 -3.38 10.87
C MET A 150 12.89 -4.68 10.22
N ALA A 151 11.61 -4.75 9.86
CA ALA A 151 11.07 -5.88 9.12
C ALA A 151 11.53 -5.92 7.65
N LEU A 152 12.10 -4.82 7.13
CA LEU A 152 12.64 -4.77 5.77
C LEU A 152 13.95 -5.57 5.66
N PRO A 153 14.16 -6.30 4.54
CA PRO A 153 15.39 -7.07 4.36
C PRO A 153 16.65 -6.20 4.41
N GLY A 154 17.64 -6.61 5.20
CA GLY A 154 18.92 -5.90 5.34
C GLY A 154 18.84 -4.59 6.15
N MET A 155 17.71 -4.28 6.79
CA MET A 155 17.60 -3.13 7.68
C MET A 155 18.40 -3.34 8.98
N THR A 156 19.05 -2.29 9.46
CA THR A 156 19.71 -2.25 10.77
C THR A 156 19.08 -1.16 11.63
N GLU A 157 19.23 -1.25 12.96
CA GLU A 157 18.72 -0.22 13.88
C GLU A 157 19.28 1.16 13.53
N SER A 158 20.56 1.24 13.16
CA SER A 158 21.19 2.49 12.74
C SER A 158 20.60 3.09 11.46
N ILE A 159 20.21 2.26 10.50
CA ILE A 159 19.59 2.77 9.27
C ILE A 159 18.14 3.15 9.55
N ALA A 160 17.40 2.33 10.30
CA ALA A 160 16.01 2.61 10.67
C ALA A 160 15.90 3.93 11.43
N ASP A 161 16.70 4.13 12.47
CA ASP A 161 16.72 5.37 13.25
C ASP A 161 17.17 6.56 12.38
N ALA A 162 18.18 6.40 11.53
CA ALA A 162 18.60 7.47 10.63
C ALA A 162 17.55 7.82 9.56
N ILE A 163 16.70 6.87 9.14
CA ILE A 163 15.55 7.16 8.26
C ILE A 163 14.49 7.95 9.03
N LEU A 164 14.20 7.59 10.27
CA LEU A 164 13.19 8.28 11.08
C LEU A 164 13.63 9.72 11.43
N ASP A 165 14.89 9.93 11.83
CA ASP A 165 15.51 11.25 12.09
C ASP A 165 15.56 12.12 10.81
N PHE A 166 15.58 11.49 9.64
CA PHE A 166 15.57 12.24 8.38
C PHE A 166 14.18 12.77 8.01
N ILE A 167 13.12 12.26 8.64
CA ILE A 167 11.71 12.52 8.29
C ILE A 167 11.00 13.33 9.37
N ASP A 168 11.33 13.17 10.64
CA ASP A 168 10.71 13.94 11.71
C ASP A 168 11.17 15.41 11.70
N GLU A 169 10.45 16.25 12.46
CA GLU A 169 10.60 17.70 12.40
C GLU A 169 11.61 18.25 13.42
N ASP A 170 12.06 17.42 14.37
CA ASP A 170 12.98 17.84 15.42
C ASP A 170 14.44 17.68 14.99
N ASP A 171 15.37 17.95 15.91
CA ASP A 171 16.82 17.85 15.69
C ASP A 171 17.44 16.92 16.77
N GLU A 172 16.61 16.12 17.46
CA GLU A 172 17.01 15.23 18.55
C GLU A 172 17.30 13.83 17.99
N PRO A 173 18.59 13.44 17.87
CA PRO A 173 18.91 12.16 17.26
C PRO A 173 18.40 11.00 18.13
N ARG A 174 17.75 10.02 17.49
CA ARG A 174 17.44 8.72 18.10
C ARG A 174 18.71 7.97 18.51
N ASP A 175 18.54 6.89 19.28
CA ASP A 175 19.63 6.08 19.86
C ASP A 175 20.78 5.78 18.89
N PHE A 176 20.45 5.36 17.66
CA PHE A 176 21.42 5.08 16.59
C PHE A 176 21.26 5.98 15.36
N GLY A 177 20.50 7.06 15.51
CA GLY A 177 20.09 7.93 14.43
C GLY A 177 21.16 8.90 13.96
N ALA A 178 20.75 9.81 13.07
CA ALA A 178 21.63 10.78 12.44
C ALA A 178 20.86 12.03 12.04
N GLU A 179 21.29 13.16 12.62
CA GLU A 179 20.65 14.47 12.45
C GLU A 179 21.51 15.45 11.66
N ALA A 180 21.09 16.72 11.61
CA ALA A 180 21.81 17.82 10.98
C ALA A 180 23.32 17.89 11.32
N SER A 181 23.70 17.54 12.55
CA SER A 181 25.11 17.51 12.99
C SER A 181 25.95 16.48 12.23
N TYR A 182 25.39 15.32 11.88
CA TYR A 182 26.03 14.28 11.10
C TYR A 182 26.17 14.71 9.63
N TYR A 183 25.07 15.14 9.01
CA TYR A 183 25.04 15.47 7.58
C TYR A 183 25.86 16.72 7.22
N SER A 184 25.96 17.68 8.14
CA SER A 184 26.81 18.86 7.99
C SER A 184 28.31 18.54 7.99
N ALA A 185 28.71 17.38 8.54
CA ALA A 185 30.10 16.93 8.57
C ALA A 185 30.52 16.19 7.29
N LEU A 186 29.57 15.82 6.41
CA LEU A 186 29.85 15.12 5.16
C LEU A 186 30.47 16.05 4.10
N THR A 187 31.02 15.46 3.05
CA THR A 187 31.55 16.19 1.88
C THR A 187 30.95 15.61 0.60
N PRO A 188 30.07 16.35 -0.11
CA PRO A 188 29.55 17.67 0.23
C PRO A 188 28.61 17.64 1.46
N SER A 189 28.61 18.71 2.25
CA SER A 189 27.70 18.87 3.39
C SER A 189 26.31 19.26 2.91
N TYR A 190 25.27 18.80 3.60
CA TYR A 190 23.88 19.20 3.38
C TYR A 190 23.10 19.11 4.69
N ALA A 191 21.88 19.66 4.68
CA ALA A 191 20.94 19.54 5.79
C ALA A 191 19.91 18.45 5.47
N PRO A 192 19.51 17.63 6.45
CA PRO A 192 18.35 16.76 6.31
C PRO A 192 17.08 17.63 6.09
N PRO A 193 16.05 17.07 5.42
CA PRO A 193 14.83 17.82 5.10
C PRO A 193 13.94 18.07 6.31
N ASN A 194 14.04 17.25 7.36
CA ASN A 194 13.23 17.26 8.60
C ASN A 194 11.74 17.41 8.29
N GLY A 195 11.25 16.51 7.45
CA GLY A 195 9.90 16.57 6.92
C GLY A 195 9.61 15.48 5.88
N PRO A 196 8.41 15.52 5.27
CA PRO A 196 7.97 14.49 4.36
C PRO A 196 8.88 14.39 3.14
N LEU A 197 9.16 13.15 2.73
CA LEU A 197 9.92 12.85 1.53
C LEU A 197 9.08 13.15 0.28
N GLU A 198 9.73 13.70 -0.74
CA GLU A 198 9.19 13.92 -2.08
C GLU A 198 9.45 12.74 -3.02
N SER A 199 10.52 11.99 -2.77
CA SER A 199 10.90 10.80 -3.54
C SER A 199 11.55 9.74 -2.66
N VAL A 200 11.23 8.47 -2.91
CA VAL A 200 11.88 7.32 -2.25
C VAL A 200 13.40 7.33 -2.53
N ASP A 201 13.83 7.92 -3.64
CA ASP A 201 15.25 8.06 -3.97
C ASP A 201 16.02 8.97 -2.98
N GLN A 202 15.33 9.82 -2.21
CA GLN A 202 15.95 10.63 -1.15
C GLN A 202 16.55 9.77 -0.03
N LEU A 203 16.12 8.51 0.12
CA LEU A 203 16.75 7.58 1.05
C LEU A 203 18.23 7.34 0.75
N LEU A 204 18.71 7.57 -0.49
CA LEU A 204 20.14 7.50 -0.81
C LEU A 204 20.99 8.60 -0.15
N LEU A 205 20.35 9.62 0.41
CA LEU A 205 21.01 10.63 1.24
C LEU A 205 21.06 10.19 2.71
N VAL A 206 20.22 9.24 3.13
CA VAL A 206 20.24 8.78 4.52
C VAL A 206 21.50 7.97 4.78
N ARG A 207 22.03 8.14 6.00
CA ARG A 207 23.21 7.43 6.49
C ARG A 207 23.09 5.91 6.23
N ASP A 208 24.17 5.34 5.69
CA ASP A 208 24.36 3.89 5.48
C ASP A 208 23.36 3.22 4.51
N VAL A 209 22.47 3.97 3.85
CA VAL A 209 21.60 3.47 2.77
C VAL A 209 22.39 3.34 1.48
N THR A 210 22.29 2.17 0.82
CA THR A 210 22.97 1.90 -0.44
C THR A 210 21.99 1.68 -1.59
N PRO A 211 22.40 1.92 -2.86
CA PRO A 211 21.60 1.60 -4.03
C PRO A 211 21.19 0.11 -4.08
N GLU A 212 22.04 -0.79 -3.57
CA GLU A 212 21.77 -2.22 -3.52
C GLU A 212 20.63 -2.57 -2.55
N LEU A 213 20.54 -1.90 -1.39
CA LEU A 213 19.41 -2.07 -0.47
C LEU A 213 18.13 -1.47 -1.06
N LEU A 214 18.23 -0.27 -1.65
CA LEU A 214 17.07 0.45 -2.14
C LEU A 214 16.43 -0.18 -3.40
N TYR A 215 17.25 -0.57 -4.37
CA TYR A 215 16.78 -1.07 -5.67
C TYR A 215 16.95 -2.58 -5.86
N GLY A 216 17.70 -3.26 -4.98
CA GLY A 216 17.91 -4.69 -5.08
C GLY A 216 18.65 -5.10 -6.34
N TRP A 217 18.35 -6.31 -6.82
CA TRP A 217 18.94 -6.90 -8.01
C TRP A 217 18.25 -6.52 -9.31
N ASP A 218 16.94 -6.23 -9.28
CA ASP A 218 16.16 -5.81 -10.43
C ASP A 218 16.45 -4.33 -10.79
N ARG A 219 17.64 -4.10 -11.36
CA ARG A 219 18.12 -2.76 -11.70
C ARG A 219 17.28 -2.14 -12.81
N ASN A 220 16.78 -2.98 -13.71
CA ASN A 220 16.02 -2.52 -14.86
C ASN A 220 14.51 -2.36 -14.54
N ARG A 221 14.04 -2.83 -13.38
CA ARG A 221 12.66 -2.75 -12.85
C ARG A 221 11.62 -3.50 -13.68
N ASN A 222 11.97 -4.69 -14.17
CA ASN A 222 11.06 -5.54 -14.97
C ASN A 222 10.44 -6.70 -14.17
N PHE A 223 10.67 -6.75 -12.86
CA PHE A 223 10.17 -7.80 -11.95
C PHE A 223 10.66 -9.21 -12.31
N VAL A 224 11.81 -9.31 -12.98
CA VAL A 224 12.45 -10.57 -13.33
C VAL A 224 13.95 -10.42 -13.13
N ILE A 225 14.55 -11.24 -12.29
CA ILE A 225 16.01 -11.25 -12.12
C ILE A 225 16.63 -12.05 -13.26
N ASP A 226 17.30 -11.35 -14.19
CA ASP A 226 18.00 -12.01 -15.28
C ASP A 226 19.38 -12.55 -14.85
N GLY A 227 20.04 -13.30 -15.74
CA GLY A 227 21.34 -13.91 -15.43
C GLY A 227 22.47 -12.90 -15.19
N ALA A 228 22.37 -11.68 -15.71
CA ALA A 228 23.34 -10.61 -15.45
C ALA A 228 23.07 -9.94 -14.09
N GLU A 229 21.80 -9.76 -13.73
CA GLU A 229 21.37 -9.21 -12.44
C GLU A 229 21.64 -10.20 -11.31
N GLY A 230 21.31 -11.48 -11.48
CA GLY A 230 21.57 -12.54 -10.50
C GLY A 230 23.05 -12.86 -10.29
N ALA A 231 23.94 -12.38 -11.17
CA ALA A 231 25.39 -12.47 -11.00
C ALA A 231 25.99 -11.31 -10.18
N LEU A 232 25.19 -10.30 -9.84
CA LEU A 232 25.62 -9.20 -8.98
C LEU A 232 25.79 -9.69 -7.53
N PRO A 233 26.69 -9.07 -6.74
CA PRO A 233 26.78 -9.36 -5.31
C PRO A 233 25.42 -9.19 -4.62
N ALA A 234 25.08 -10.10 -3.70
CA ALA A 234 23.90 -9.95 -2.86
C ALA A 234 23.99 -8.66 -2.04
N PRO A 235 22.88 -7.92 -1.83
CA PRO A 235 22.85 -6.83 -0.88
C PRO A 235 23.25 -7.35 0.50
N LEU A 236 24.11 -6.62 1.20
CA LEU A 236 24.63 -7.06 2.49
C LEU A 236 23.48 -7.18 3.50
N GLY A 237 23.43 -8.30 4.24
CA GLY A 237 22.41 -8.52 5.27
C GLY A 237 21.03 -8.93 4.74
N VAL A 238 20.88 -9.12 3.42
CA VAL A 238 19.65 -9.67 2.83
C VAL A 238 19.79 -11.17 2.68
N ASP A 239 18.89 -11.92 3.32
CA ASP A 239 18.71 -13.35 3.09
C ASP A 239 17.79 -13.56 1.87
N ASN A 240 18.22 -14.42 0.96
CA ASN A 240 17.49 -14.80 -0.25
C ASN A 240 17.36 -16.33 -0.38
N SER A 241 17.62 -17.06 0.70
CA SER A 241 17.50 -18.52 0.75
C SER A 241 16.06 -19.02 0.60
N ASP A 242 15.09 -18.13 0.80
CA ASP A 242 13.66 -18.36 0.62
C ASP A 242 13.21 -18.33 -0.86
N GLY A 243 14.11 -18.00 -1.78
CA GLY A 243 13.81 -17.92 -3.21
C GLY A 243 13.04 -16.66 -3.62
N SER A 244 12.91 -15.67 -2.73
CA SER A 244 12.28 -14.39 -3.04
C SER A 244 13.11 -13.59 -4.06
N MET A 245 12.43 -12.86 -4.94
CA MET A 245 13.11 -11.88 -5.78
C MET A 245 13.50 -10.67 -4.93
N SER A 246 14.81 -10.43 -4.80
CA SER A 246 15.33 -9.26 -4.07
C SER A 246 15.12 -7.96 -4.87
N LEU A 247 13.88 -7.46 -4.92
CA LEU A 247 13.48 -6.23 -5.62
C LEU A 247 13.89 -4.92 -4.89
N GLY A 248 14.54 -5.04 -3.73
CA GLY A 248 14.97 -3.92 -2.88
C GLY A 248 13.82 -3.23 -2.13
N TRP A 249 14.16 -2.25 -1.27
CA TRP A 249 13.18 -1.52 -0.45
C TRP A 249 12.14 -0.75 -1.26
N ASN A 250 12.43 -0.40 -2.52
CA ASN A 250 11.47 0.24 -3.41
C ASN A 250 10.22 -0.64 -3.68
N ALA A 251 10.29 -1.97 -3.47
CA ALA A 251 9.14 -2.87 -3.54
C ALA A 251 8.32 -2.92 -2.23
N TYR A 252 8.83 -2.36 -1.13
CA TYR A 252 8.17 -2.37 0.18
C TYR A 252 7.74 -0.99 0.64
N LEU A 253 8.31 0.07 0.07
CA LEU A 253 8.12 1.45 0.50
C LEU A 253 7.25 2.27 -0.46
N THR A 254 6.52 3.20 0.10
CA THR A 254 5.78 4.23 -0.63
C THR A 254 5.83 5.57 0.09
N LEU A 255 5.43 6.62 -0.61
CA LEU A 255 5.19 7.96 -0.07
C LEU A 255 3.71 8.35 -0.14
N ALA A 256 2.87 7.52 -0.76
CA ALA A 256 1.49 7.84 -1.07
C ALA A 256 0.63 6.61 -0.87
N SER A 257 0.07 6.44 0.32
CA SER A 257 -0.99 5.47 0.61
C SER A 257 -2.09 6.13 1.43
N ALA A 258 -3.33 5.83 1.08
CA ALA A 258 -4.50 6.38 1.70
C ALA A 258 -5.73 5.51 1.43
N GLU A 259 -6.73 5.61 2.29
CA GLU A 259 -8.05 5.00 2.12
C GLU A 259 -9.16 6.01 2.38
N LYS A 260 -10.29 5.84 1.70
CA LYS A 260 -11.50 6.64 1.91
C LYS A 260 -12.18 6.24 3.21
N ASN A 261 -12.49 7.25 4.01
CA ASN A 261 -13.40 7.10 5.14
C ASN A 261 -14.82 7.54 4.75
N LEU A 262 -15.32 6.96 3.66
CA LEU A 262 -16.65 7.24 3.12
C LEU A 262 -17.46 5.94 3.05
N ARG A 263 -18.78 6.10 2.99
CA ARG A 263 -19.72 5.02 2.72
C ARG A 263 -19.65 4.61 1.25
N ALA A 264 -20.26 3.48 0.92
CA ALA A 264 -20.31 2.97 -0.45
C ALA A 264 -20.98 3.94 -1.45
N ASP A 265 -21.87 4.81 -0.98
CA ASP A 265 -22.53 5.85 -1.78
C ASP A 265 -21.73 7.15 -1.90
N GLY A 266 -20.54 7.23 -1.29
CA GLY A 266 -19.67 8.41 -1.25
C GLY A 266 -20.01 9.43 -0.17
N THR A 267 -21.01 9.19 0.67
CA THR A 267 -21.31 10.07 1.81
C THR A 267 -20.35 9.83 2.98
N PRO A 268 -20.11 10.83 3.85
CA PRO A 268 -19.30 10.62 5.05
C PRO A 268 -19.87 9.53 5.96
N LYS A 269 -19.00 8.74 6.59
CA LYS A 269 -19.43 7.82 7.66
C LYS A 269 -19.94 8.62 8.87
N ILE A 270 -20.82 8.00 9.67
CA ILE A 270 -21.28 8.58 10.93
C ILE A 270 -20.11 8.56 11.90
N ASP A 271 -19.73 9.74 12.40
CA ASP A 271 -18.77 9.86 13.49
C ASP A 271 -19.46 9.51 14.81
N VAL A 272 -19.05 8.40 15.42
CA VAL A 272 -19.62 7.94 16.72
C VAL A 272 -19.27 8.87 17.88
N ASN A 273 -18.30 9.77 17.68
CA ASN A 273 -17.85 10.74 18.67
C ASN A 273 -18.51 12.12 18.51
N MET A 274 -19.54 12.26 17.66
CA MET A 274 -20.24 13.54 17.52
C MET A 274 -20.85 14.05 18.84
N GLU A 275 -20.96 15.38 18.96
CA GLU A 275 -21.39 16.04 20.21
C GLU A 275 -22.90 15.84 20.49
N ASP A 276 -23.73 15.91 19.46
CA ASP A 276 -25.19 15.79 19.58
C ASP A 276 -25.61 14.32 19.54
N LEU A 277 -25.90 13.76 20.71
CA LEU A 277 -26.28 12.35 20.88
C LEU A 277 -27.67 12.04 20.31
N GLN A 278 -28.58 13.02 20.26
CA GLN A 278 -29.90 12.82 19.68
C GLN A 278 -29.79 12.70 18.16
N VAL A 279 -29.02 13.59 17.53
CA VAL A 279 -28.73 13.50 16.10
C VAL A 279 -27.94 12.23 15.77
N LEU A 280 -27.02 11.81 16.64
CA LEU A 280 -26.31 10.53 16.49
C LEU A 280 -27.30 9.36 16.46
N TYR A 281 -28.23 9.30 17.42
CA TYR A 281 -29.25 8.26 17.48
C TYR A 281 -30.10 8.22 16.21
N ASP A 282 -30.62 9.38 15.77
CA ASP A 282 -31.46 9.49 14.56
C ASP A 282 -30.74 9.01 13.29
N GLN A 283 -29.41 9.10 13.24
CA GLN A 283 -28.60 8.59 12.14
C GLN A 283 -28.27 7.09 12.26
N LEU A 284 -28.15 6.56 13.49
CA LEU A 284 -27.81 5.17 13.76
C LEU A 284 -29.02 4.22 13.66
N GLU A 285 -30.18 4.62 14.19
CA GLU A 285 -31.38 3.78 14.28
C GLU A 285 -31.79 3.18 12.92
N PRO A 286 -31.81 3.93 11.79
CA PRO A 286 -32.22 3.38 10.51
C PRO A 286 -31.27 2.33 9.93
N LEU A 287 -30.01 2.30 10.39
CA LEU A 287 -28.95 1.44 9.86
C LEU A 287 -28.70 0.21 10.72
N LEU A 288 -28.71 0.38 12.04
CA LEU A 288 -28.33 -0.64 13.03
C LEU A 288 -29.54 -1.17 13.84
N GLY A 289 -30.66 -0.44 13.82
CA GLY A 289 -31.80 -0.68 14.69
C GLY A 289 -31.64 -0.05 16.08
N ALA A 290 -32.76 0.06 16.79
CA ALA A 290 -32.85 0.77 18.07
C ALA A 290 -31.91 0.21 19.16
N GLU A 291 -31.76 -1.11 19.24
CA GLU A 291 -30.94 -1.77 20.26
C GLU A 291 -29.45 -1.36 20.15
N GLN A 292 -28.88 -1.47 18.96
CA GLN A 292 -27.47 -1.14 18.70
C GLN A 292 -27.23 0.37 18.78
N ALA A 293 -28.16 1.19 18.29
CA ALA A 293 -28.09 2.65 18.41
C ALA A 293 -28.10 3.08 19.88
N ASN A 294 -29.05 2.59 20.69
CA ASN A 294 -29.12 2.87 22.13
C ASN A 294 -27.82 2.50 22.85
N PHE A 295 -27.24 1.35 22.52
CA PHE A 295 -26.00 0.90 23.15
C PHE A 295 -24.82 1.84 22.87
N ILE A 296 -24.67 2.31 21.62
CA ILE A 296 -23.59 3.25 21.27
C ILE A 296 -23.74 4.57 22.05
N ILE A 297 -24.97 5.09 22.18
CA ILE A 297 -25.21 6.31 22.97
C ILE A 297 -24.93 6.07 24.46
N ALA A 298 -25.41 4.95 25.01
CA ALA A 298 -25.15 4.59 26.40
C ALA A 298 -23.64 4.46 26.68
N PHE A 299 -22.90 3.86 25.76
CA PHE A 299 -21.44 3.75 25.84
C PHE A 299 -20.77 5.12 25.85
N ARG A 300 -21.20 6.06 25.00
CA ARG A 300 -20.69 7.44 25.01
C ARG A 300 -20.97 8.17 26.33
N GLN A 301 -22.08 7.85 27.01
CA GLN A 301 -22.48 8.53 28.25
C GLN A 301 -21.82 7.99 29.52
N GLY A 302 -21.46 6.70 29.56
CA GLY A 302 -20.92 6.11 30.79
C GLY A 302 -19.85 5.05 30.63
N GLY A 303 -19.40 4.79 29.40
CA GLY A 303 -18.19 4.02 29.12
C GLY A 303 -18.32 2.52 29.40
N PRO A 304 -17.18 1.80 29.34
CA PRO A 304 -17.14 0.38 29.65
C PRO A 304 -17.42 0.12 31.13
N ASP A 305 -18.16 -0.95 31.42
CA ASP A 305 -18.35 -1.42 32.78
C ASP A 305 -17.03 -1.96 33.35
N THR A 306 -16.51 -1.29 34.38
CA THR A 306 -15.24 -1.65 35.05
C THR A 306 -15.24 -3.04 35.69
N THR A 307 -16.41 -3.63 36.00
CA THR A 307 -16.46 -5.01 36.52
C THR A 307 -16.16 -6.07 35.46
N ASP A 308 -16.38 -5.77 34.17
CA ASP A 308 -16.03 -6.69 33.07
C ASP A 308 -14.52 -6.63 32.77
N LEU A 309 -13.92 -5.44 32.88
CA LEU A 309 -12.47 -5.24 32.71
C LEU A 309 -11.63 -5.98 33.76
N GLU A 310 -12.11 -6.06 35.01
CA GLU A 310 -11.46 -6.81 36.09
C GLU A 310 -11.57 -8.34 35.91
N ALA A 311 -12.66 -8.82 35.29
CA ALA A 311 -12.89 -10.25 35.02
C ALA A 311 -12.03 -10.78 33.85
N GLU A 312 -11.87 -10.02 32.78
CA GLU A 312 -10.99 -10.40 31.65
C GLU A 312 -9.50 -10.36 32.02
N ALA A 313 -9.07 -9.37 32.81
CA ALA A 313 -7.70 -9.30 33.34
C ALA A 313 -7.35 -10.51 34.24
N ALA A 314 -8.32 -10.99 35.03
CA ALA A 314 -8.15 -12.19 35.86
C ALA A 314 -8.12 -13.48 35.02
N GLY A 315 -8.88 -13.55 33.92
CA GLY A 315 -8.86 -14.68 32.98
C GLY A 315 -7.54 -14.81 32.20
N ALA A 316 -6.97 -13.69 31.76
CA ALA A 316 -5.68 -13.67 31.06
C ALA A 316 -4.51 -14.08 31.98
N ALA A 317 -4.54 -13.70 33.26
CA ALA A 317 -3.54 -14.13 34.25
C ALA A 317 -3.60 -15.64 34.57
N GLY A 318 -4.78 -16.27 34.49
CA GLY A 318 -4.97 -17.70 34.72
C GLY A 318 -4.37 -18.60 33.62
N ALA A 319 -4.26 -18.11 32.38
CA ALA A 319 -3.74 -18.88 31.25
C ALA A 319 -2.19 -18.99 31.24
N ALA A 320 -1.48 -18.13 31.98
CA ALA A 320 -0.01 -18.14 32.06
C ALA A 320 0.56 -18.97 33.23
N GLY A 321 -0.29 -19.54 34.10
CA GLY A 321 0.10 -20.21 35.35
C GLY A 321 -0.10 -21.74 35.34
N GLY A 322 0.27 -22.43 34.27
CA GLY A 322 -0.02 -23.85 34.06
C GLY A 322 1.17 -24.81 34.15
N ALA A 323 2.04 -24.73 35.17
CA ALA A 323 2.98 -25.82 35.48
C ALA A 323 3.49 -25.74 36.93
N GLY A 324 3.04 -26.65 37.79
CA GLY A 324 3.56 -26.76 39.16
C GLY A 324 2.80 -27.76 40.02
N THR A 325 3.11 -29.04 39.87
CA THR A 325 2.75 -30.08 40.85
C THR A 325 3.53 -29.88 42.16
N SER A 326 2.85 -29.73 43.29
CA SER A 326 3.33 -30.28 44.56
C SER A 326 2.24 -30.36 45.63
N ASP A 327 2.22 -31.54 46.22
CA ASP A 327 1.47 -32.10 47.34
C ASP A 327 1.78 -31.40 48.68
N GLY A 328 0.78 -31.25 49.58
CA GLY A 328 0.98 -30.77 50.96
C GLY A 328 -0.27 -30.18 51.65
N PRO A 329 -0.63 -30.58 52.90
CA PRO A 329 -1.99 -30.43 53.44
C PRO A 329 -2.20 -29.28 54.46
N THR A 330 -3.50 -28.99 54.70
CA THR A 330 -4.15 -28.30 55.85
C THR A 330 -3.85 -26.80 56.08
N ASP A 331 -4.89 -25.96 56.14
CA ASP A 331 -5.48 -25.53 57.43
C ASP A 331 -6.81 -24.78 57.21
N VAL A 332 -7.72 -24.94 58.18
CA VAL A 332 -9.04 -24.32 58.23
C VAL A 332 -8.90 -23.03 59.04
N SER A 333 -9.11 -21.86 58.41
CA SER A 333 -9.32 -20.61 59.16
C SER A 333 -10.61 -19.92 58.72
N ASP A 334 -11.64 -20.16 59.52
CA ASP A 334 -12.85 -19.37 59.67
C ASP A 334 -12.48 -17.88 59.82
N THR A 335 -12.81 -17.05 58.84
CA THR A 335 -12.86 -15.60 58.99
C THR A 335 -14.18 -15.11 58.44
N VAL A 336 -15.10 -14.86 59.38
CA VAL A 336 -16.34 -14.14 59.18
C VAL A 336 -15.97 -12.69 58.83
N GLY A 337 -16.09 -12.35 57.55
CA GLY A 337 -15.95 -10.99 57.01
C GLY A 337 -17.33 -10.49 56.59
N GLU A 338 -17.64 -9.26 56.98
CA GLU A 338 -18.95 -8.63 57.00
C GLU A 338 -19.62 -8.56 55.61
N GLU A 339 -20.92 -8.91 55.58
CA GLU A 339 -21.82 -8.69 54.46
C GLU A 339 -22.00 -7.17 54.23
N GLY A 340 -21.16 -6.62 53.35
CA GLY A 340 -21.45 -5.37 52.67
C GLY A 340 -22.60 -5.58 51.69
N GLU A 341 -23.70 -4.88 51.92
CA GLU A 341 -24.92 -4.85 51.11
C GLU A 341 -24.57 -4.50 49.64
N ALA A 342 -24.45 -5.54 48.80
CA ALA A 342 -24.25 -5.37 47.36
C ALA A 342 -25.53 -4.76 46.78
N ALA A 343 -25.47 -3.49 46.39
CA ALA A 343 -26.49 -2.88 45.55
C ALA A 343 -26.66 -3.76 44.32
N THR A 344 -27.85 -4.36 44.17
CA THR A 344 -28.20 -5.17 43.01
C THR A 344 -28.29 -4.26 41.79
N THR A 345 -27.17 -4.10 41.09
CA THR A 345 -27.13 -3.40 39.81
C THR A 345 -28.03 -4.14 38.83
N GLN A 346 -29.16 -3.53 38.45
CA GLN A 346 -30.06 -4.12 37.47
C GLN A 346 -29.38 -4.10 36.10
N SER A 347 -29.36 -5.26 35.43
CA SER A 347 -28.90 -5.42 34.06
C SER A 347 -30.10 -5.40 33.12
N LYS A 348 -30.03 -4.64 32.03
CA LYS A 348 -31.05 -4.53 30.98
C LYS A 348 -30.44 -4.73 29.60
N THR A 349 -31.27 -5.11 28.63
CA THR A 349 -30.89 -5.12 27.20
C THR A 349 -30.89 -3.70 26.66
N ALA A 350 -30.07 -3.41 25.64
CA ALA A 350 -29.99 -2.06 25.07
C ALA A 350 -31.30 -1.58 24.42
N ALA A 351 -32.19 -2.49 24.03
CA ALA A 351 -33.51 -2.16 23.52
C ALA A 351 -34.47 -1.59 24.56
N GLU A 352 -34.27 -1.91 25.85
CA GLU A 352 -35.18 -1.55 26.95
C GLU A 352 -34.75 -0.28 27.69
N VAL A 353 -33.56 0.23 27.39
CA VAL A 353 -32.96 1.40 28.05
C VAL A 353 -33.60 2.69 27.54
N GLN A 354 -33.98 3.56 28.46
CA GLN A 354 -34.42 4.93 28.16
C GLN A 354 -33.23 5.89 28.27
N ILE A 355 -32.70 6.28 27.11
CA ILE A 355 -31.54 7.16 27.00
C ILE A 355 -31.95 8.61 27.33
N ASP A 356 -31.23 9.23 28.26
CA ASP A 356 -31.36 10.65 28.55
C ASP A 356 -30.46 11.47 27.61
N TYR A 357 -31.04 12.07 26.58
CA TYR A 357 -30.28 12.89 25.61
C TYR A 357 -29.80 14.23 26.17
N GLU A 358 -30.28 14.67 27.34
CA GLU A 358 -29.76 15.87 28.00
C GLU A 358 -28.38 15.63 28.62
N GLN A 359 -28.02 14.36 28.90
CA GLN A 359 -26.70 13.99 29.37
C GLN A 359 -25.69 13.94 28.21
N PRO A 360 -24.63 14.78 28.22
CA PRO A 360 -23.61 14.74 27.18
C PRO A 360 -22.76 13.47 27.26
N GLY A 361 -22.18 13.06 26.13
CA GLY A 361 -21.22 11.96 26.09
C GLY A 361 -19.90 12.35 26.76
N SER A 362 -19.48 11.59 27.80
CA SER A 362 -18.21 11.81 28.50
C SER A 362 -17.07 10.96 27.98
N GLU A 363 -17.36 9.84 27.32
CA GLU A 363 -16.36 8.82 26.94
C GLU A 363 -16.18 8.75 25.43
N THR A 364 -14.95 8.91 24.93
CA THR A 364 -14.65 8.83 23.50
C THR A 364 -14.36 7.41 23.07
N ILE A 365 -14.96 6.99 21.96
CA ILE A 365 -14.69 5.70 21.33
C ILE A 365 -13.43 5.87 20.47
N GLY A 366 -12.33 5.19 20.84
CA GLY A 366 -11.08 5.26 20.08
C GLY A 366 -11.13 4.37 18.84
N SER A 367 -11.69 3.18 19.01
CA SER A 367 -11.93 2.20 17.95
C SER A 367 -13.34 1.65 18.03
N LEU A 368 -13.94 1.32 16.88
CA LEU A 368 -15.23 0.62 16.86
C LEU A 368 -15.18 -0.75 17.56
N LEU A 369 -13.98 -1.33 17.73
CA LEU A 369 -13.76 -2.55 18.48
C LEU A 369 -13.89 -2.37 20.01
N ASP A 370 -13.89 -1.13 20.51
CA ASP A 370 -14.08 -0.85 21.95
C ASP A 370 -15.51 -1.18 22.41
N LEU A 371 -16.46 -1.29 21.46
CA LEU A 371 -17.86 -1.66 21.70
C LEU A 371 -18.06 -3.18 21.85
N VAL A 372 -17.06 -3.98 21.46
CA VAL A 372 -17.18 -5.44 21.36
C VAL A 372 -16.88 -6.08 22.72
N GLY A 373 -17.78 -6.95 23.18
CA GLY A 373 -17.58 -7.79 24.36
C GLY A 373 -17.71 -7.07 25.70
N VAL A 374 -18.04 -5.77 25.72
CA VAL A 374 -18.04 -4.94 26.93
C VAL A 374 -19.43 -4.40 27.22
N ASN A 375 -19.93 -4.52 28.45
CA ASN A 375 -21.19 -3.88 28.85
C ASN A 375 -20.96 -2.40 29.17
N THR A 376 -22.02 -1.59 29.18
CA THR A 376 -21.93 -0.16 29.55
C THR A 376 -22.83 0.19 30.72
N ARG A 377 -22.55 1.31 31.39
CA ARG A 377 -23.35 1.81 32.51
C ARG A 377 -23.95 3.15 32.15
N VAL A 378 -25.27 3.28 32.22
CA VAL A 378 -25.97 4.54 31.93
C VAL A 378 -26.96 4.89 33.04
N VAL A 379 -27.26 6.18 33.19
CA VAL A 379 -28.35 6.66 34.04
C VAL A 379 -29.54 6.93 33.13
N GLU A 380 -30.66 6.25 33.38
CA GLU A 380 -31.86 6.40 32.56
C GLU A 380 -32.55 7.74 32.80
N GLU A 381 -33.31 8.22 31.81
CA GLU A 381 -34.09 9.44 31.88
C GLU A 381 -35.01 9.44 33.13
N GLY A 382 -34.84 10.45 33.99
CA GLY A 382 -35.61 10.59 35.23
C GLY A 382 -35.22 9.62 36.37
N SER A 383 -34.15 8.83 36.20
CA SER A 383 -33.56 7.98 37.24
C SER A 383 -32.29 8.60 37.83
N THR A 384 -31.90 8.16 39.03
CA THR A 384 -30.59 8.47 39.64
C THR A 384 -29.73 7.22 39.82
N GLN A 385 -30.24 6.05 39.44
CA GLN A 385 -29.53 4.78 39.57
C GLN A 385 -28.88 4.40 38.24
N ARG A 386 -27.64 3.93 38.30
CA ARG A 386 -26.93 3.38 37.15
C ARG A 386 -27.48 2.00 36.83
N VAL A 387 -27.78 1.78 35.55
CA VAL A 387 -28.21 0.50 34.99
C VAL A 387 -27.07 -0.04 34.13
N VAL A 388 -26.82 -1.34 34.20
CA VAL A 388 -25.87 -2.00 33.32
C VAL A 388 -26.61 -2.42 32.06
N VAL A 389 -26.11 -1.99 30.91
CA VAL A 389 -26.65 -2.31 29.60
C VAL A 389 -25.80 -3.39 28.97
N VAL A 390 -26.42 -4.53 28.67
CA VAL A 390 -25.75 -5.66 28.05
C VAL A 390 -25.37 -5.32 26.61
N THR A 391 -24.15 -5.71 26.21
CA THR A 391 -23.69 -5.47 24.83
C THR A 391 -24.49 -6.23 23.78
N PRO A 392 -24.93 -5.56 22.69
CA PRO A 392 -25.45 -6.22 21.50
C PRO A 392 -24.32 -6.73 20.59
N PHE A 393 -23.04 -6.50 20.94
CA PHE A 393 -21.86 -6.89 20.19
C PHE A 393 -21.02 -7.90 20.99
N PRO A 394 -21.48 -9.16 21.17
CA PRO A 394 -20.71 -10.15 21.90
C PRO A 394 -19.38 -10.44 21.19
N ASN A 395 -18.34 -10.75 21.96
CA ASN A 395 -17.04 -11.19 21.45
C ASN A 395 -17.11 -12.67 20.98
N ASP A 396 -17.99 -12.93 20.02
CA ASP A 396 -18.17 -14.22 19.37
C ASP A 396 -17.94 -14.06 17.86
N PRO A 397 -17.06 -14.86 17.23
CA PRO A 397 -16.72 -14.72 15.82
C PRO A 397 -17.93 -14.78 14.87
N ALA A 398 -18.93 -15.62 15.16
CA ALA A 398 -20.10 -15.75 14.30
C ALA A 398 -21.01 -14.53 14.38
N ALA A 399 -21.21 -13.96 15.57
CA ALA A 399 -21.94 -12.71 15.74
C ALA A 399 -21.20 -11.53 15.09
N LEU A 400 -19.88 -11.44 15.29
CA LEU A 400 -19.04 -10.37 14.74
C LEU A 400 -18.97 -10.39 13.21
N SER A 401 -19.02 -11.57 12.59
CA SER A 401 -19.07 -11.69 11.12
C SER A 401 -20.27 -10.99 10.48
N GLN A 402 -21.34 -10.77 11.24
CA GLN A 402 -22.56 -10.10 10.76
C GLN A 402 -22.56 -8.61 11.13
N SER A 403 -22.12 -8.26 12.35
CA SER A 403 -22.17 -6.88 12.84
C SER A 403 -20.99 -6.02 12.37
N LEU A 404 -19.76 -6.55 12.33
CA LEU A 404 -18.58 -5.74 12.03
C LEU A 404 -18.59 -5.14 10.62
N PRO A 405 -18.90 -5.87 9.54
CA PRO A 405 -18.97 -5.26 8.20
C PRO A 405 -19.96 -4.10 8.15
N LEU A 406 -21.12 -4.25 8.80
CA LEU A 406 -22.15 -3.21 8.87
C LEU A 406 -21.66 -1.96 9.64
N LEU A 407 -20.97 -2.16 10.77
CA LEU A 407 -20.37 -1.06 11.54
C LEU A 407 -19.28 -0.37 10.73
N MET A 408 -18.38 -1.13 10.09
CA MET A 408 -17.25 -0.61 9.33
C MET A 408 -17.69 0.12 8.05
N ASP A 409 -18.79 -0.30 7.41
CA ASP A 409 -19.34 0.40 6.24
C ASP A 409 -19.94 1.76 6.61
N ASN A 410 -20.52 1.90 7.80
CA ASN A 410 -21.39 3.03 8.12
C ASN A 410 -20.82 4.01 9.15
N LEU A 411 -19.93 3.55 10.03
CA LEU A 411 -19.45 4.28 11.20
C LEU A 411 -17.95 4.55 11.12
N THR A 412 -17.50 5.55 11.87
CA THR A 412 -16.09 5.85 12.06
C THR A 412 -15.86 6.46 13.44
N ALA A 413 -14.67 6.23 14.01
CA ALA A 413 -14.21 6.90 15.23
C ALA A 413 -13.45 8.20 14.92
N SER A 414 -13.20 8.49 13.65
CA SER A 414 -12.46 9.67 13.18
C SER A 414 -13.31 10.49 12.20
N GLY A 415 -13.42 11.79 12.43
CA GLY A 415 -14.09 12.72 11.51
C GLY A 415 -13.32 13.04 10.22
N GLN A 416 -12.18 12.38 9.95
CA GLN A 416 -11.39 12.61 8.73
C GLN A 416 -12.02 11.90 7.52
N ALA A 417 -12.04 12.55 6.35
CA ALA A 417 -12.58 11.94 5.13
C ALA A 417 -11.64 10.90 4.49
N VAL A 418 -10.35 10.97 4.80
CA VAL A 418 -9.29 10.11 4.26
C VAL A 418 -8.38 9.71 5.41
N VAL A 419 -8.05 8.43 5.50
CA VAL A 419 -7.08 7.90 6.47
C VAL A 419 -5.79 7.57 5.72
N PRO A 420 -4.67 8.25 6.03
CA PRO A 420 -3.41 8.01 5.34
C PRO A 420 -2.63 6.86 6.01
N GLY A 421 -1.83 6.13 5.23
CA GLY A 421 -0.69 5.39 5.78
C GLY A 421 -0.94 3.98 6.35
N ARG A 422 -2.18 3.48 6.43
CA ARG A 422 -2.46 2.12 6.91
C ARG A 422 -2.02 1.06 5.90
N LEU A 423 -1.50 -0.06 6.40
CA LEU A 423 -0.95 -1.17 5.63
C LEU A 423 -2.03 -2.19 5.26
N ASN A 424 -2.19 -2.47 3.97
CA ASN A 424 -3.15 -3.43 3.44
C ASN A 424 -2.71 -4.88 3.70
N VAL A 425 -3.35 -5.56 4.65
CA VAL A 425 -3.02 -6.94 5.04
C VAL A 425 -3.30 -7.98 3.95
N ASN A 426 -4.23 -7.66 3.04
CA ASN A 426 -4.61 -8.56 1.95
C ASN A 426 -3.55 -8.63 0.85
N GLN A 427 -2.80 -7.55 0.64
CA GLN A 427 -1.87 -7.43 -0.49
C GLN A 427 -0.40 -7.19 -0.10
N CYS A 428 -0.09 -6.84 1.15
CA CYS A 428 1.29 -6.58 1.54
C CYS A 428 2.17 -7.85 1.54
N PRO A 429 3.49 -7.72 1.32
CA PRO A 429 4.43 -8.84 1.41
C PRO A 429 4.61 -9.32 2.85
N ARG A 430 5.09 -10.56 3.02
CA ARG A 430 5.32 -11.24 4.29
C ARG A 430 6.11 -10.37 5.27
N GLN A 431 7.19 -9.76 4.80
CA GLN A 431 8.09 -8.94 5.59
C GLN A 431 7.35 -7.80 6.30
N LEU A 432 6.38 -7.17 5.64
CA LEU A 432 5.62 -6.09 6.27
C LEU A 432 4.56 -6.60 7.26
N LEU A 433 4.02 -7.81 7.05
CA LEU A 433 3.15 -8.46 8.04
C LEU A 433 3.92 -8.80 9.31
N GLU A 434 5.13 -9.32 9.19
CA GLU A 434 6.00 -9.66 10.34
C GLU A 434 6.41 -8.43 11.16
N GLY A 435 6.42 -7.23 10.56
CA GLY A 435 6.68 -5.97 11.25
C GLY A 435 5.51 -5.42 12.07
N LEU A 436 4.30 -5.94 11.89
CA LEU A 436 3.12 -5.48 12.62
C LEU A 436 3.14 -6.01 14.07
N PRO A 437 2.58 -5.24 15.04
CA PRO A 437 2.61 -5.62 16.44
C PRO A 437 1.85 -6.93 16.68
N GLY A 438 2.49 -7.85 17.42
CA GLY A 438 1.86 -9.12 17.81
C GLY A 438 1.78 -10.17 16.71
N MET A 439 2.46 -9.98 15.57
CA MET A 439 2.50 -10.95 14.48
C MET A 439 3.65 -11.94 14.65
N ASP A 440 3.34 -13.14 15.15
CA ASP A 440 4.29 -14.25 15.10
C ASP A 440 4.25 -14.99 13.75
N PRO A 441 5.31 -15.73 13.38
CA PRO A 441 5.37 -16.40 12.08
C PRO A 441 4.20 -17.36 11.82
N SER A 442 3.61 -17.97 12.85
CA SER A 442 2.48 -18.89 12.67
C SER A 442 1.18 -18.18 12.33
N LEU A 443 0.96 -16.97 12.89
CA LEU A 443 -0.15 -16.10 12.50
C LEU A 443 0.04 -15.59 11.08
N VAL A 444 1.26 -15.18 10.71
CA VAL A 444 1.55 -14.72 9.34
C VAL A 444 1.24 -15.81 8.31
N GLU A 445 1.61 -17.07 8.56
CA GLU A 445 1.25 -18.19 7.67
C GLU A 445 -0.28 -18.38 7.56
N GLN A 446 -1.02 -18.25 8.67
CA GLN A 446 -2.48 -18.33 8.65
C GLN A 446 -3.10 -17.21 7.82
N ILE A 447 -2.61 -15.97 7.99
CA ILE A 447 -3.06 -14.81 7.20
C ILE A 447 -2.78 -15.03 5.72
N LEU A 448 -1.54 -15.42 5.36
CA LEU A 448 -1.15 -15.67 3.98
C LEU A 448 -1.95 -16.80 3.33
N GLY A 449 -2.32 -17.83 4.10
CA GLY A 449 -3.15 -18.94 3.63
C GLY A 449 -4.65 -18.61 3.50
N ALA A 450 -5.15 -17.63 4.24
CA ALA A 450 -6.57 -17.28 4.28
C ALA A 450 -6.92 -16.01 3.48
N ARG A 451 -5.95 -15.14 3.16
CA ARG A 451 -6.20 -13.87 2.49
C ARG A 451 -6.61 -14.03 1.04
N ASP A 452 -7.42 -13.10 0.58
CA ASP A 452 -7.75 -12.91 -0.83
C ASP A 452 -7.15 -11.59 -1.30
N PHE A 453 -6.43 -11.59 -2.43
CA PHE A 453 -5.83 -10.35 -2.94
C PHE A 453 -6.88 -9.35 -3.43
N GLU A 454 -8.09 -9.80 -3.74
CA GLU A 454 -9.21 -8.95 -4.14
C GLU A 454 -10.43 -9.24 -3.26
N VAL A 455 -11.23 -8.20 -3.01
CA VAL A 455 -12.51 -8.37 -2.33
C VAL A 455 -13.45 -9.11 -3.30
N LEU A 456 -13.93 -10.28 -2.89
CA LEU A 456 -14.83 -11.11 -3.67
C LEU A 456 -16.29 -10.89 -3.24
N ALA A 457 -17.25 -11.07 -4.15
CA ALA A 457 -18.67 -10.94 -3.84
C ALA A 457 -19.15 -11.92 -2.75
N GLU A 458 -18.51 -13.10 -2.68
CA GLU A 458 -18.79 -14.12 -1.66
C GLU A 458 -18.16 -13.79 -0.30
N ARG A 459 -17.19 -12.87 -0.27
CA ARG A 459 -16.40 -12.48 0.89
C ARG A 459 -16.22 -10.95 0.98
N PRO A 460 -17.32 -10.19 1.12
CA PRO A 460 -17.26 -8.73 1.18
C PRO A 460 -16.56 -8.22 2.44
N ASP A 461 -16.46 -9.05 3.47
CA ASP A 461 -15.73 -8.82 4.72
C ASP A 461 -14.25 -8.49 4.50
N ARG A 462 -13.65 -9.00 3.41
CA ARG A 462 -12.24 -8.74 3.05
C ARG A 462 -11.91 -7.27 2.82
N LYS A 463 -12.93 -6.42 2.64
CA LYS A 463 -12.76 -4.96 2.59
C LYS A 463 -12.16 -4.39 3.88
N TYR A 464 -12.34 -5.06 5.01
CA TYR A 464 -11.92 -4.61 6.34
C TYR A 464 -10.95 -5.59 6.98
N GLU A 465 -9.90 -5.08 7.60
CA GLU A 465 -8.89 -5.83 8.35
C GLU A 465 -9.48 -6.67 9.49
N THR A 466 -10.70 -6.35 9.94
CA THR A 466 -11.42 -7.08 10.99
C THR A 466 -11.75 -8.52 10.62
N TRP A 467 -11.61 -8.92 9.35
CA TRP A 467 -11.78 -10.31 8.95
C TRP A 467 -10.83 -11.26 9.72
N LEU A 468 -9.65 -10.76 10.12
CA LEU A 468 -8.68 -11.47 10.94
C LEU A 468 -9.24 -11.85 12.31
N LEU A 469 -10.08 -10.99 12.89
CA LEU A 469 -10.78 -11.24 14.15
C LEU A 469 -11.95 -12.21 13.96
N THR A 470 -12.75 -12.01 12.91
CA THR A 470 -13.94 -12.86 12.66
C THR A 470 -13.59 -14.29 12.28
N GLU A 471 -12.38 -14.54 11.78
CA GLU A 471 -11.88 -15.90 11.52
C GLU A 471 -11.11 -16.50 12.70
N GLY A 472 -10.97 -15.76 13.80
CA GLY A 472 -10.25 -16.21 14.99
C GLY A 472 -8.74 -16.34 14.80
N ILE A 473 -8.18 -15.67 13.78
CA ILE A 473 -6.72 -15.59 13.58
C ILE A 473 -6.13 -14.69 14.66
N LEU A 474 -6.74 -13.52 14.91
CA LEU A 474 -6.33 -12.59 15.95
C LEU A 474 -7.36 -12.53 17.07
N THR A 475 -6.88 -12.31 18.29
CA THR A 475 -7.75 -11.97 19.42
C THR A 475 -8.22 -10.51 19.34
N LEU A 476 -9.29 -10.15 20.05
CA LEU A 476 -9.81 -8.78 20.09
C LEU A 476 -8.73 -7.77 20.50
N GLU A 477 -7.91 -8.11 21.50
CA GLU A 477 -6.84 -7.24 22.01
C GLU A 477 -5.71 -7.06 21.00
N GLN A 478 -5.31 -8.13 20.30
CA GLN A 478 -4.36 -8.03 19.19
C GLN A 478 -4.92 -7.19 18.04
N MET A 479 -6.20 -7.36 17.72
CA MET A 479 -6.86 -6.61 16.66
C MET A 479 -6.96 -5.11 16.99
N LYS A 480 -7.24 -4.73 18.24
CA LYS A 480 -7.24 -3.33 18.69
C LYS A 480 -5.88 -2.66 18.49
N LEU A 481 -4.78 -3.36 18.78
CA LEU A 481 -3.42 -2.86 18.53
C LEU A 481 -3.10 -2.74 17.04
N LEU A 482 -3.64 -3.64 16.22
CA LEU A 482 -3.39 -3.71 14.79
C LEU A 482 -4.18 -2.67 13.98
N MET A 483 -5.42 -2.39 14.40
CA MET A 483 -6.38 -1.59 13.62
C MET A 483 -5.86 -0.19 13.21
N PRO A 484 -5.14 0.58 14.05
CA PRO A 484 -4.59 1.87 13.63
C PRO A 484 -3.53 1.78 12.52
N LEU A 485 -2.90 0.61 12.34
CA LEU A 485 -1.76 0.41 11.45
C LEU A 485 -2.12 -0.37 10.18
N ALA A 486 -3.19 -1.17 10.20
CA ALA A 486 -3.53 -2.12 9.15
C ALA A 486 -4.89 -1.81 8.55
N THR A 487 -5.11 -2.02 7.24
CA THR A 487 -6.39 -1.90 6.53
C THR A 487 -6.65 -3.15 5.67
N GLY A 488 -7.90 -3.40 5.28
CA GLY A 488 -8.24 -4.38 4.24
C GLY A 488 -8.17 -3.82 2.80
N GLY A 489 -7.97 -2.51 2.64
CA GLY A 489 -8.12 -1.80 1.37
C GLY A 489 -7.03 -0.80 1.05
N GLY A 490 -7.42 0.30 0.40
CA GLY A 490 -6.55 1.36 -0.06
C GLY A 490 -7.04 1.90 -1.40
N ASP A 491 -7.10 3.22 -1.52
CA ASP A 491 -7.63 3.95 -2.68
C ASP A 491 -6.52 4.55 -3.55
N VAL A 492 -5.26 4.27 -3.24
CA VAL A 492 -4.11 4.72 -4.04
C VAL A 492 -3.49 3.52 -4.74
N TYR A 493 -3.35 3.61 -6.06
CA TYR A 493 -2.87 2.52 -6.91
C TYR A 493 -1.62 2.94 -7.69
N ARG A 494 -0.74 1.96 -7.93
CA ARG A 494 0.40 2.06 -8.82
C ARG A 494 0.17 1.25 -10.08
N ALA A 495 0.58 1.83 -11.21
CA ALA A 495 0.61 1.17 -12.50
C ALA A 495 1.98 1.38 -13.15
N GLN A 496 2.69 0.31 -13.51
CA GLN A 496 3.78 0.40 -14.47
C GLN A 496 3.22 0.07 -15.85
N VAL A 497 3.12 1.09 -16.71
CA VAL A 497 2.56 0.99 -18.04
C VAL A 497 3.66 0.98 -19.08
N VAL A 498 3.57 0.03 -20.00
CA VAL A 498 4.53 -0.19 -21.06
C VAL A 498 3.84 0.01 -22.40
N GLY A 499 4.21 1.06 -23.14
CA GLY A 499 3.73 1.33 -24.49
C GLY A 499 4.75 0.85 -25.52
N TYR A 500 4.30 0.08 -26.52
CA TYR A 500 5.18 -0.60 -27.47
C TYR A 500 4.48 -0.94 -28.80
N PHE A 501 5.25 -1.42 -29.78
CA PHE A 501 4.76 -1.88 -31.08
C PHE A 501 4.96 -3.40 -31.26
N ASP A 502 4.12 -4.05 -32.06
CA ASP A 502 4.17 -5.51 -32.26
C ASP A 502 5.50 -5.97 -32.87
N ALA A 503 6.06 -5.19 -33.82
CA ALA A 503 7.38 -5.48 -34.39
C ALA A 503 8.57 -5.13 -33.46
N GLY A 504 8.31 -4.64 -32.25
CA GLY A 504 9.32 -4.17 -31.31
C GLY A 504 9.92 -2.80 -31.67
N GLY A 505 11.11 -2.52 -31.13
CA GLY A 505 11.83 -1.26 -31.35
C GLY A 505 11.59 -0.23 -30.25
N ALA A 506 10.88 0.85 -30.56
CA ALA A 506 10.65 1.92 -29.59
C ALA A 506 9.64 1.46 -28.52
N GLN A 507 10.00 1.63 -27.26
CA GLN A 507 9.21 1.28 -26.11
C GLN A 507 9.32 2.41 -25.08
N CYS A 508 8.22 2.70 -24.40
CA CYS A 508 8.20 3.65 -23.29
C CYS A 508 7.65 2.97 -22.05
N ARG A 509 8.30 3.17 -20.92
CA ARG A 509 7.88 2.66 -19.61
C ARG A 509 7.58 3.83 -18.69
N LEU A 510 6.35 3.90 -18.22
CA LEU A 510 5.89 4.91 -17.28
C LEU A 510 5.42 4.22 -16.01
N GLU A 511 5.76 4.78 -14.86
CA GLU A 511 5.20 4.41 -13.57
C GLU A 511 4.28 5.54 -13.12
N ALA A 512 3.03 5.23 -12.84
CA ALA A 512 2.01 6.18 -12.43
C ALA A 512 1.48 5.80 -11.05
N VAL A 513 1.28 6.80 -10.18
CA VAL A 513 0.55 6.68 -8.92
C VAL A 513 -0.78 7.42 -9.08
N ILE A 514 -1.86 6.67 -8.95
CA ILE A 514 -3.24 7.10 -9.13
C ILE A 514 -3.88 7.17 -7.74
N ASP A 515 -4.18 8.38 -7.29
CA ASP A 515 -4.84 8.62 -6.01
C ASP A 515 -6.35 8.76 -6.24
N LEU A 516 -7.13 7.81 -5.74
CA LEU A 516 -8.57 7.85 -5.78
C LEU A 516 -9.17 8.35 -4.47
N SER A 517 -8.39 8.60 -3.42
CA SER A 517 -8.91 8.92 -2.06
C SER A 517 -9.78 10.17 -2.02
N GLY A 518 -9.57 11.10 -2.95
CA GLY A 518 -10.41 12.27 -3.16
C GLY A 518 -11.75 11.98 -3.86
N LEU A 519 -12.52 13.04 -4.10
CA LEU A 519 -13.78 12.96 -4.85
C LEU A 519 -13.59 12.57 -6.32
N MET A 520 -12.44 12.94 -6.89
CA MET A 520 -12.08 12.65 -8.28
C MET A 520 -10.71 11.96 -8.31
N PRO A 521 -10.50 10.99 -9.22
CA PRO A 521 -9.20 10.40 -9.47
C PRO A 521 -8.16 11.48 -9.79
N ASN A 522 -7.02 11.45 -9.11
CA ASN A 522 -5.90 12.34 -9.35
C ASN A 522 -4.64 11.54 -9.72
N LEU A 523 -3.83 12.08 -10.63
CA LEU A 523 -2.54 11.51 -10.97
C LEU A 523 -1.47 12.12 -10.05
N ALA A 524 -1.18 11.45 -8.94
CA ALA A 524 -0.27 11.96 -7.91
C ALA A 524 1.18 12.05 -8.41
N ARG A 525 1.64 11.07 -9.20
CA ARG A 525 3.01 11.03 -9.72
C ARG A 525 3.10 10.25 -11.02
N VAL A 526 3.97 10.70 -11.93
CA VAL A 526 4.41 9.93 -13.11
C VAL A 526 5.92 9.96 -13.22
N ARG A 527 6.55 8.78 -13.30
CA ARG A 527 7.99 8.60 -13.50
C ARG A 527 8.27 7.90 -14.82
N ASN A 528 9.21 8.41 -15.60
CA ASN A 528 9.66 7.74 -16.82
C ASN A 528 10.79 6.77 -16.49
N LEU A 529 10.56 5.48 -16.74
CA LEU A 529 11.51 4.39 -16.51
C LEU A 529 12.25 3.95 -17.78
N THR A 530 11.99 4.58 -18.92
CA THR A 530 12.57 4.20 -20.23
C THR A 530 14.11 4.26 -20.24
N ALA A 531 14.70 5.12 -19.40
CA ALA A 531 16.15 5.20 -19.24
C ALA A 531 16.79 3.93 -18.63
N LEU A 532 16.00 3.10 -17.95
CA LEU A 532 16.42 1.79 -17.42
C LEU A 532 16.46 0.70 -18.49
N GLY A 533 16.15 1.04 -19.75
CA GLY A 533 16.10 0.12 -20.87
C GLY A 533 14.70 -0.44 -21.13
N GLN A 534 14.62 -1.31 -22.14
CA GLN A 534 13.38 -1.91 -22.62
C GLN A 534 12.71 -2.79 -21.54
N GLY A 535 13.49 -3.54 -20.76
CA GLY A 535 13.04 -4.31 -19.59
C GLY A 535 12.14 -5.53 -19.92
N PHE A 536 11.26 -5.42 -20.90
CA PHE A 536 10.25 -6.44 -21.21
C PHE A 536 10.32 -6.86 -22.68
N ASP A 537 10.28 -8.16 -22.92
CA ASP A 537 10.09 -8.72 -24.25
C ASP A 537 8.63 -8.51 -24.71
N PRO A 538 8.37 -7.99 -25.93
CA PRO A 538 7.02 -7.85 -26.47
C PRO A 538 6.17 -9.14 -26.41
N ALA A 539 6.78 -10.33 -26.52
CA ALA A 539 6.07 -11.59 -26.40
C ALA A 539 5.45 -11.77 -25.00
N VAL A 540 6.17 -11.37 -23.94
CA VAL A 540 5.66 -11.39 -22.56
C VAL A 540 4.51 -10.41 -22.40
N LEU A 541 4.58 -9.25 -23.07
CA LEU A 541 3.56 -8.21 -22.99
C LEU A 541 2.27 -8.54 -23.75
N GLY A 542 2.21 -9.65 -24.49
CA GLY A 542 1.01 -10.12 -25.18
C GLY A 542 1.04 -9.96 -26.71
N VAL A 543 2.20 -9.73 -27.31
CA VAL A 543 2.34 -9.86 -28.78
C VAL A 543 2.32 -11.34 -29.14
N GLN A 544 1.31 -11.76 -29.90
CA GLN A 544 1.33 -13.09 -30.50
C GLN A 544 2.29 -13.08 -31.69
N PRO A 545 3.13 -14.11 -31.85
CA PRO A 545 3.90 -14.27 -33.08
C PRO A 545 2.92 -14.43 -34.25
N ASP A 546 3.14 -13.69 -35.34
CA ASP A 546 2.37 -13.89 -36.57
C ASP A 546 2.46 -15.38 -36.97
N GLU A 547 1.32 -16.06 -37.13
CA GLU A 547 1.31 -17.43 -37.64
C GLU A 547 1.99 -17.45 -39.02
N PRO A 548 2.90 -18.40 -39.28
CA PRO A 548 3.77 -18.41 -40.47
C PRO A 548 3.04 -18.60 -41.81
#